data_AF-A0A938VWG8-F1
#
_entry.id   AF-A0A938VWG8-F1
#
_cell.length_a   1.000
_cell.length_b   1.000
_cell.length_c   1.000
_cell.angle_alpha   90.00
_cell.angle_beta   90.00
_cell.angle_gamma   90.00
#
_symmetry.space_group_name_H-M   'P 1'
#
loop_
_entity.id
_entity.type
_entity.pdbx_description
1 polymer ?
#
loop_
_entity_poly.entity_id
_entity_poly.type
_entity_poly.pdbx_seq_one_letter_code
_entity_poly.pdbx_strand_id
1 'polypeptide(L)' 'MAPKQPYTWNPSEVIEVTNTSAENVLLELDSGRLRLDAGRTLRLTASALEVSQLTALINAGKIKAHPFRLK' A
#
# COMPACT_ATOMS: atom_id res chain seq x y z
N MET A 1 -4.43 -4.48 -31.26
CA MET A 1 -4.48 -5.49 -30.18
C MET A 1 -3.69 -4.94 -29.01
N ALA A 2 -4.30 -4.78 -27.83
CA ALA A 2 -3.55 -4.36 -26.64
C ALA A 2 -2.51 -5.44 -26.30
N PRO A 3 -1.28 -5.06 -25.92
CA PRO A 3 -0.24 -6.03 -25.59
C PRO A 3 -0.71 -6.92 -24.43
N LYS A 4 -0.57 -8.23 -24.58
CA LYS A 4 -0.95 -9.23 -23.58
C LYS A 4 0.00 -9.08 -22.39
N GLN A 5 -0.43 -8.41 -21.32
CA GLN A 5 0.36 -8.28 -20.11
C GLN A 5 0.58 -9.68 -19.48
N PRO A 6 1.79 -9.99 -18.98
CA PRO A 6 2.08 -11.29 -18.38
C PRO A 6 1.45 -11.46 -16.98
N TYR A 7 0.78 -10.44 -16.48
CA TYR A 7 0.22 -10.38 -15.13
C TYR A 7 -1.28 -10.08 -15.18
N THR A 8 -2.01 -10.60 -14.20
CA THR A 8 -3.43 -10.29 -13.97
C THR A 8 -3.65 -8.97 -13.21
N TRP A 9 -2.57 -8.29 -12.81
CA TRP A 9 -2.57 -7.00 -12.13
C TRP A 9 -1.89 -5.94 -13.02
N ASN A 10 -2.37 -4.70 -12.92
CA ASN A 10 -1.79 -3.58 -13.64
C ASN A 10 -0.62 -2.97 -12.85
N PRO A 11 0.62 -2.97 -13.36
CA PRO A 11 1.76 -2.49 -12.58
C PRO A 11 1.73 -1.02 -12.19
N SER A 12 1.01 -0.18 -12.92
CA SER A 12 0.80 1.22 -12.53
C SER A 12 -0.08 1.39 -11.29
N GLU A 13 -0.75 0.32 -10.85
CA GLU A 13 -1.63 0.31 -9.68
C GLU A 13 -0.92 -0.23 -8.44
N VAL A 14 0.41 -0.34 -8.44
CA VAL A 14 1.15 -0.69 -7.23
C VAL A 14 1.62 0.58 -6.51
N ILE A 15 1.43 0.60 -5.21
CA ILE A 15 1.94 1.63 -4.31
C ILE A 15 2.90 1.02 -3.30
N GLU A 16 3.86 1.81 -2.85
CA GLU A 16 4.70 1.52 -1.70
C GLU A 16 4.15 2.25 -0.49
N VAL A 17 3.89 1.50 0.57
CA VAL A 17 3.34 1.98 1.84
C VAL A 17 4.39 1.76 2.92
N THR A 18 4.84 2.85 3.54
CA THR A 18 5.88 2.85 4.56
C THR A 18 5.31 3.31 5.87
N ASN A 19 5.49 2.52 6.93
CA ASN A 19 5.16 2.94 8.29
C ASN A 19 6.28 3.83 8.83
N THR A 20 5.98 5.10 9.01
CA THR A 20 6.90 6.12 9.54
C THR A 20 6.73 6.37 11.03
N SER A 21 5.80 5.67 11.68
CA SER A 21 5.62 5.73 13.12
C SER A 21 6.59 4.78 13.85
N ALA A 22 6.68 4.94 15.17
CA ALA A 22 7.44 4.05 16.05
C ALA A 22 6.66 2.78 16.47
N GLU A 23 5.40 2.65 16.06
CA GLU A 23 4.50 1.57 16.46
C GLU A 23 4.22 0.63 15.27
N ASN A 24 3.91 -0.63 15.56
CA ASN A 24 3.41 -1.54 14.53
C ASN A 24 1.95 -1.21 14.23
N VAL A 25 1.58 -1.22 12.95
CA VAL A 25 0.22 -0.95 12.50
C VAL A 25 -0.42 -2.25 12.03
N LEU A 26 -1.67 -2.49 12.45
CA LEU A 26 -2.51 -3.55 11.90
C LEU A 26 -3.53 -2.91 10.95
N LEU A 27 -3.41 -3.19 9.66
CA LEU A 27 -4.35 -2.76 8.63
C LEU A 27 -5.42 -3.83 8.43
N GLU A 28 -6.68 -3.42 8.45
CA GLU A 28 -7.83 -4.25 8.07
C GLU A 28 -8.11 -4.01 6.59
N LEU A 29 -7.62 -4.88 5.71
CA LEU A 29 -7.86 -4.83 4.27
C LEU A 29 -8.96 -5.84 3.89
N ASP A 30 -9.54 -5.69 2.70
CA ASP A 30 -10.54 -6.65 2.19
C ASP A 30 -9.97 -8.06 2.02
N SER A 31 -8.65 -8.16 1.77
CA SER A 31 -7.91 -9.42 1.70
C SER A 31 -7.57 -10.01 3.08
N GLY A 32 -7.89 -9.30 4.16
CA GLY A 32 -7.64 -9.67 5.53
C GLY A 32 -6.68 -8.73 6.26
N ARG A 33 -6.25 -9.18 7.44
CA ARG A 33 -5.37 -8.41 8.32
C ARG A 33 -3.94 -8.41 7.83
N LEU A 34 -3.39 -7.21 7.68
CA LEU A 34 -1.99 -7.00 7.32
C LEU A 34 -1.27 -6.24 8.43
N ARG A 35 -0.22 -6.85 8.98
CA ARG A 35 0.68 -6.18 9.92
C ARG A 35 1.79 -5.46 9.16
N LEU A 36 1.94 -4.17 9.44
CA LEU A 36 3.02 -3.32 8.94
C LEU A 36 3.86 -2.83 10.11
N ASP A 37 5.03 -3.46 10.30
CA ASP A 37 5.94 -3.13 11.39
C ASP A 37 6.55 -1.72 11.25
N ALA A 38 6.97 -1.14 12.37
CA ALA A 38 7.61 0.17 12.41
C ALA A 38 8.82 0.26 11.47
N GLY A 39 8.89 1.33 10.67
CA GLY A 39 9.98 1.57 9.71
C GLY A 39 9.99 0.64 8.49
N ARG A 40 9.00 -0.25 8.33
CA ARG A 40 8.93 -1.16 7.17
C ARG A 40 8.13 -0.55 6.02
N THR A 41 8.48 -1.01 4.82
CA THR A 41 7.80 -0.69 3.57
C THR A 41 7.23 -1.96 2.96
N LEU A 42 5.98 -1.91 2.51
CA LEU A 42 5.31 -2.97 1.78
C LEU A 42 4.76 -2.43 0.45
N ARG A 43 4.54 -3.33 -0.50
CA ARG A 43 3.86 -3.03 -1.76
C ARG A 43 2.43 -3.53 -1.69
N LEU A 44 1.49 -2.63 -2.00
CA LEU A 44 0.06 -2.92 -2.05
C LEU A 44 -0.50 -2.48 -3.40
N THR A 45 -1.68 -2.97 -3.75
CA THR A 45 -2.48 -2.39 -4.83
C THR A 45 -3.01 -1.02 -4.41
N ALA A 46 -3.21 -0.13 -5.37
CA ALA A 46 -3.70 1.23 -5.15
C ALA A 46 -5.10 1.25 -4.54
N SER A 47 -5.90 0.19 -4.76
CA SER A 47 -7.19 -0.03 -4.08
C SER A 47 -7.09 -0.03 -2.55
N ALA A 48 -5.91 -0.31 -1.97
CA ALA A 48 -5.72 -0.19 -0.53
C ALA A 48 -5.94 1.24 -0.01
N LEU A 49 -5.82 2.28 -0.86
CA LEU A 49 -6.11 3.68 -0.50
C LEU A 49 -7.60 3.97 -0.30
N GLU A 50 -8.49 3.06 -0.75
CA GLU A 50 -9.93 3.15 -0.51
C GLU A 50 -10.28 2.75 0.94
N VAL A 51 -9.37 2.04 1.63
CA VAL A 51 -9.52 1.68 3.04
C VAL A 51 -9.33 2.92 3.91
N SER A 52 -10.41 3.39 4.54
CA SER A 52 -10.42 4.63 5.32
C SER A 52 -9.39 4.64 6.45
N GLN A 53 -9.08 3.47 7.04
CA GLN A 53 -8.03 3.34 8.04
C GLN A 53 -6.66 3.74 7.49
N LEU A 54 -6.30 3.29 6.29
CA LEU A 54 -5.02 3.62 5.68
C LEU A 54 -4.94 5.11 5.37
N THR A 55 -6.00 5.69 4.79
CA THR A 55 -6.07 7.12 4.49
C THR A 55 -5.94 7.98 5.75
N ALA A 56 -6.58 7.58 6.86
CA ALA A 56 -6.46 8.28 8.14
C ALA A 56 -5.03 8.26 8.69
N LEU A 57 -4.33 7.12 8.57
CA LEU A 57 -2.94 6.99 8.99
C LEU A 57 -1.98 7.80 8.12
N ILE A 58 -2.27 7.93 6.82
CA ILE A 58 -1.53 8.80 5.90
C ILE A 58 -1.72 10.27 6.29
N ASN A 59 -2.97 10.70 6.50
CA ASN A 59 -3.29 12.07 6.90
C ASN A 59 -2.67 12.44 8.26
N ALA A 60 -2.54 11.47 9.17
CA ALA A 60 -1.86 11.63 10.45
C ALA A 60 -0.31 11.60 10.35
N GLY A 61 0.26 11.37 9.17
CA GLY A 61 1.71 11.27 8.96
C GLY A 61 2.36 10.01 9.54
N LYS A 62 1.55 9.03 9.99
CA LYS A 62 2.05 7.73 10.50
C LYS A 62 2.43 6.77 9.37
N ILE A 63 1.86 6.96 8.19
CA ILE A 63 2.15 6.18 7.00
C ILE A 63 2.46 7.12 5.84
N LYS A 64 3.44 6.76 5.00
CA LYS A 64 3.68 7.38 3.70
C LYS A 64 3.31 6.40 2.60
N ALA A 65 2.52 6.85 1.62
CA ALA A 65 2.20 6.07 0.43
C ALA A 65 2.69 6.81 -0.82
N HIS A 66 3.32 6.10 -1.75
CA HIS A 66 3.70 6.66 -3.05
C HIS A 66 3.59 5.62 -4.17
N PRO A 67 3.38 6.05 -5.43
CA PRO A 67 3.39 5.14 -6.56
C PRO A 67 4.69 4.34 -6.62
N PHE A 68 4.59 3.03 -6.82
CA PHE A 68 5.75 2.19 -7.09
C PHE A 68 6.22 2.45 -8.52
N ARG A 69 7.52 2.72 -8.68
CA ARG A 69 8.16 2.86 -10.00
C ARG A 69 9.12 1.71 -10.18
N LEU A 70 8.89 0.89 -11.20
CA LEU A 70 9.89 -0.06 -11.68
C LEU A 70 11.11 0.73 -12.15
N LYS A 71 12.28 0.39 -11.62
CA LYS A 71 13.57 0.91 -12.09
C LYS A 71 14.01 0.19 -13.35
#